data_AF-A0AAU5KWW8-F1
#
_entry.id   AF-A0AAU5KWW8-F1
#
_cell.length_a   1.000
_cell.length_b   1.000
_cell.length_c   1.000
_cell.angle_alpha   90.00
_cell.angle_beta   90.00
_cell.angle_gamma   90.00
#
_symmetry.space_group_name_H-M   'P 1'
#
loop_
_entity.id
_entity.type
_entity.pdbx_description
1 polymer ?
#
loop_
_entity_poly.entity_id
_entity_poly.type
_entity_poly.pdbx_seq_one_letter_code
_entity_poly.pdbx_strand_id
1 'polypeptide(L)'
;MDWTEDGYFYQADLFDFTGPAVSVTPDLREDPGLEDDWWSDLKSALDGIATAPGTKITLRSAWMEEVFPKYLGIPAPTEVERVTGHGDLQWANLTAPRLMILDWERWGLVPAGYDPAVLWVSGLLVPAVAQRIRVEFSDVLDTPAGRIGQLVALAEMLQAVDRGYYPELAPSLAEQACELTGVTPPQVIATGFVR
;
A
#
# COMPACT_ATOMS: atom_id res chain seq x y z
N MET A 1 17.73 17.21 -0.98
CA MET A 1 17.93 18.43 -0.17
C MET A 1 17.27 19.53 -0.93
N ASP A 2 16.34 20.23 -0.29
CA ASP A 2 15.46 21.15 -0.99
C ASP A 2 15.61 22.53 -0.36
N TRP A 3 15.79 23.55 -1.19
CA TRP A 3 15.88 24.93 -0.73
C TRP A 3 15.31 25.90 -1.76
N THR A 4 14.90 27.06 -1.28
CA THR A 4 14.41 28.16 -2.11
C THR A 4 15.37 29.33 -1.98
N GLU A 5 15.86 29.83 -3.10
CA GLU A 5 16.75 30.99 -3.17
C GLU A 5 16.40 31.84 -4.40
N ASP A 6 16.28 33.15 -4.21
CA ASP A 6 15.96 34.13 -5.26
C ASP A 6 14.71 33.81 -6.11
N GLY A 7 13.70 33.17 -5.51
CA GLY A 7 12.45 32.80 -6.19
C GLY A 7 12.55 31.51 -7.02
N TYR A 8 13.66 30.79 -6.95
CA TYR A 8 13.86 29.48 -7.57
C TYR A 8 13.81 28.38 -6.52
N PHE A 9 13.22 27.25 -6.90
CA PHE A 9 13.21 26.02 -6.11
C PHE A 9 14.31 25.08 -6.62
N TYR A 10 15.13 24.58 -5.70
CA TYR A 10 16.21 23.65 -6.00
C TYR A 10 15.98 22.35 -5.25
N GLN A 11 16.19 21.23 -5.93
CA GLN A 11 16.14 19.88 -5.39
C GLN A 11 17.44 19.16 -5.77
N ALA A 12 18.07 18.55 -4.77
CA ALA A 12 19.23 17.69 -4.95
C ALA A 12 18.88 16.25 -4.54
N ASP A 13 18.98 15.34 -5.52
CA ASP A 13 18.71 13.92 -5.36
C ASP A 13 20.03 13.13 -5.25
N LEU A 14 20.07 12.16 -4.34
CA LEU A 14 21.19 11.23 -4.17
C LEU A 14 20.74 9.85 -4.67
N PHE A 15 21.53 9.26 -5.58
CA PHE A 15 21.31 7.93 -6.11
C PHE A 15 22.46 7.02 -5.68
N ASP A 16 22.15 5.75 -5.41
CA ASP A 16 23.13 4.68 -5.20
C ASP A 16 22.76 3.49 -6.10
N PHE A 17 23.72 2.61 -6.37
CA PHE A 17 23.47 1.40 -7.12
C PHE A 17 22.83 0.34 -6.21
N THR A 18 21.66 -0.16 -6.62
CA THR A 18 20.86 -1.10 -5.82
C THR A 18 20.78 -2.48 -6.47
N GLY A 19 20.22 -3.45 -5.73
CA GLY A 19 19.83 -4.74 -6.30
C GLY A 19 18.64 -4.62 -7.27
N PRO A 20 18.33 -5.67 -8.04
CA PRO A 20 17.14 -5.66 -8.90
C PRO A 20 15.86 -5.51 -8.07
N ALA A 21 14.88 -4.78 -8.62
CA ALA A 21 13.56 -4.69 -8.03
C ALA A 21 12.88 -6.08 -8.01
N VAL A 22 12.03 -6.33 -7.02
CA VAL A 22 11.25 -7.57 -6.88
C VAL A 22 10.28 -7.72 -8.06
N SER A 23 9.69 -6.60 -8.50
CA SER A 23 8.85 -6.55 -9.70
C SER A 23 9.26 -5.37 -10.60
N VAL A 24 9.01 -5.50 -11.89
CA VAL A 24 9.16 -4.41 -12.86
C VAL A 24 7.94 -3.48 -12.89
N THR A 25 6.82 -3.92 -12.29
CA THR A 25 5.60 -3.14 -12.13
C THR A 25 5.18 -3.08 -10.66
N PRO A 26 4.26 -2.16 -10.31
CA PRO A 26 3.79 -2.03 -8.92
C PRO A 26 3.08 -3.29 -8.39
N ASP A 27 2.39 -4.03 -9.26
CA ASP A 27 1.78 -5.33 -8.98
C ASP A 27 2.78 -6.48 -9.09
N LEU A 28 2.52 -7.56 -8.35
CA LEU A 28 3.27 -8.80 -8.46
C LEU A 28 2.51 -9.80 -9.35
N ARG A 29 3.19 -10.37 -10.34
CA ARG A 29 2.59 -11.32 -11.29
C ARG A 29 3.06 -12.76 -11.15
N GLU A 30 4.20 -12.97 -10.51
CA GLU A 30 4.82 -14.27 -10.29
C GLU A 30 5.40 -14.32 -8.88
N ASP A 31 5.53 -15.52 -8.30
CA ASP A 31 6.15 -15.67 -6.99
C ASP A 31 7.67 -15.41 -7.09
N PRO A 32 8.20 -14.37 -6.42
CA PRO A 32 9.62 -14.03 -6.47
C PRO A 32 10.51 -15.00 -5.68
N GLY A 33 9.95 -15.95 -4.93
CA GLY A 33 10.72 -16.93 -4.16
C GLY A 33 11.53 -16.30 -3.03
N LEU A 34 10.97 -15.32 -2.33
CA LEU A 34 11.66 -14.58 -1.27
C LEU A 34 11.83 -15.45 -0.01
N GLU A 35 13.07 -15.53 0.46
CA GLU A 35 13.48 -16.29 1.64
C GLU A 35 12.99 -15.66 2.96
N ASP A 36 12.91 -16.46 4.02
CA ASP A 36 12.40 -16.03 5.36
C ASP A 36 13.16 -14.83 5.94
N ASP A 37 14.46 -14.74 5.70
CA ASP A 37 15.29 -13.62 6.14
C ASP A 37 14.87 -12.30 5.48
N TRP A 38 14.45 -12.32 4.21
CA TRP A 38 13.98 -11.12 3.50
C TRP A 38 12.68 -10.58 4.13
N TRP A 39 11.77 -11.47 4.51
CA TRP A 39 10.52 -11.09 5.18
C TRP A 39 10.77 -10.54 6.59
N SER A 40 11.71 -11.15 7.31
CA SER A 40 12.16 -10.69 8.62
C SER A 40 12.81 -9.31 8.56
N ASP A 41 13.63 -9.07 7.52
CA ASP A 41 14.23 -7.77 7.24
C ASP A 41 13.17 -6.71 6.91
N LEU A 42 12.17 -7.06 6.10
CA LEU A 42 11.08 -6.15 5.75
C LEU A 42 10.28 -5.75 6.98
N LYS A 43 9.90 -6.73 7.81
CA LYS A 43 9.19 -6.47 9.06
C LYS A 43 9.99 -5.54 9.97
N SER A 44 11.27 -5.84 10.18
CA SER A 44 12.17 -5.02 11.00
C SER A 44 12.33 -3.61 10.44
N ALA A 45 12.41 -3.46 9.12
CA ALA A 45 12.50 -2.17 8.46
C ALA A 45 11.22 -1.35 8.66
N LEU A 46 10.03 -1.95 8.48
CA LEU A 46 8.75 -1.27 8.68
C LEU A 46 8.51 -0.90 10.15
N ASP A 47 8.93 -1.73 11.11
CA ASP A 47 8.89 -1.41 12.54
C ASP A 47 9.78 -0.19 12.86
N GLY A 48 11.00 -0.17 12.32
CA GLY A 48 11.91 0.98 12.47
C GLY A 48 11.32 2.25 11.86
N ILE A 49 10.77 2.14 10.66
CA ILE A 49 10.08 3.21 9.93
C ILE A 49 8.92 3.80 10.75
N ALA A 50 8.08 2.95 11.36
CA ALA A 50 6.91 3.36 12.13
C ALA A 50 7.27 4.27 13.32
N THR A 51 8.49 4.15 13.85
CA THR A 51 8.99 4.95 14.98
C THR A 51 9.69 6.24 14.57
N ALA A 52 10.01 6.41 13.29
CA ALA A 52 10.69 7.60 12.82
C ALA A 52 9.78 8.84 12.89
N PRO A 53 10.31 10.06 13.12
CA PRO A 53 9.50 11.27 13.08
C PRO A 53 8.87 11.51 11.70
N GLY A 54 7.53 11.66 11.66
CA GLY A 54 6.77 11.97 10.44
C GLY A 54 6.46 13.46 10.30
N THR A 55 6.74 14.06 9.13
CA THR A 55 6.63 15.52 8.92
C THR A 55 5.37 15.97 8.15
N LYS A 56 4.78 15.10 7.34
CA LYS A 56 3.58 15.40 6.53
C LYS A 56 2.54 14.29 6.63
N ILE A 57 1.25 14.64 6.51
CA ILE A 57 0.19 13.65 6.34
C ILE A 57 0.14 13.26 4.87
N THR A 58 0.55 12.03 4.56
CA THR A 58 0.57 11.51 3.19
C THR A 58 -0.84 11.19 2.71
N LEU A 59 -1.64 10.52 3.54
CA LEU A 59 -3.01 10.12 3.20
C LEU A 59 -4.03 10.93 4.00
N ARG A 60 -4.58 11.97 3.39
CA ARG A 60 -5.45 12.95 4.06
C ARG A 60 -6.87 12.41 4.27
N SER A 61 -7.51 12.79 5.38
CA SER A 61 -8.88 12.39 5.70
C SER A 61 -9.89 12.84 4.65
N ALA A 62 -9.74 14.04 4.09
CA ALA A 62 -10.61 14.52 3.00
C ALA A 62 -10.60 13.62 1.76
N TRP A 63 -9.45 13.02 1.42
CA TRP A 63 -9.40 12.04 0.34
C TRP A 63 -10.12 10.74 0.74
N MET A 64 -9.95 10.26 1.98
CA MET A 64 -10.67 9.09 2.49
C MET A 64 -12.20 9.29 2.46
N GLU A 65 -12.69 10.47 2.84
CA GLU A 65 -14.11 10.85 2.78
C GLU A 65 -14.69 10.78 1.36
N GLU A 66 -13.89 11.06 0.34
CA GLU A 66 -14.30 10.94 -1.07
C GLU A 66 -14.28 9.49 -1.54
N VAL A 67 -13.20 8.75 -1.24
CA VAL A 67 -12.97 7.43 -1.86
C VAL A 67 -13.68 6.28 -1.14
N PHE A 68 -13.87 6.34 0.17
CA PHE A 68 -14.50 5.23 0.90
C PHE A 68 -15.93 4.95 0.40
N PRO A 69 -16.83 5.95 0.29
CA PRO A 69 -18.16 5.70 -0.25
C PRO A 69 -18.13 5.24 -1.71
N LYS A 70 -17.23 5.80 -2.53
CA LYS A 70 -17.16 5.52 -3.98
C LYS A 70 -16.62 4.12 -4.29
N TYR A 71 -15.58 3.68 -3.59
CA TYR A 71 -14.85 2.45 -3.92
C TYR A 71 -15.17 1.30 -2.96
N LEU A 72 -15.57 1.56 -1.72
CA LEU A 72 -15.86 0.53 -0.71
C LEU A 72 -17.34 0.46 -0.32
N GLY A 73 -18.15 1.47 -0.65
CA GLY A 73 -19.58 1.50 -0.30
C GLY A 73 -19.87 1.76 1.18
N ILE A 74 -18.86 2.21 1.95
CA ILE A 74 -18.96 2.52 3.38
C ILE A 74 -18.48 3.95 3.66
N PRO A 75 -18.90 4.59 4.77
CA PRO A 75 -18.33 5.88 5.15
C PRO A 75 -16.85 5.75 5.51
N ALA A 76 -16.10 6.85 5.36
CA ALA A 76 -14.74 6.95 5.86
C ALA A 76 -14.69 6.83 7.40
N PRO A 77 -13.61 6.28 7.97
CA PRO A 77 -13.42 6.23 9.41
C PRO A 77 -13.32 7.64 9.99
N THR A 78 -13.97 7.87 11.14
CA THR A 78 -13.93 9.17 11.85
C THR A 78 -12.57 9.44 12.49
N GLU A 79 -11.91 8.38 12.97
CA GLU A 79 -10.58 8.43 13.58
C GLU A 79 -9.64 7.49 12.84
N VAL A 80 -8.42 7.95 12.60
CA VAL A 80 -7.38 7.18 11.91
C VAL A 80 -6.11 7.28 12.71
N GLU A 81 -5.71 6.17 13.32
CA GLU A 81 -4.40 6.03 13.93
C GLU A 81 -3.33 6.07 12.82
N ARG A 82 -2.27 6.84 13.06
CA ARG A 82 -1.22 7.07 12.08
C ARG A 82 0.14 6.74 12.63
N VAL A 83 0.94 6.13 11.78
CA VAL A 83 2.37 5.89 11.99
C VAL A 83 3.13 6.51 10.84
N THR A 84 4.44 6.67 11.01
CA THR A 84 5.28 7.05 9.88
C THR A 84 5.45 5.84 8.96
N GLY A 85 5.31 6.04 7.65
CA GLY A 85 5.38 4.98 6.67
C GLY A 85 5.91 5.47 5.33
N HIS A 86 6.26 4.52 4.48
CA HIS A 86 6.70 4.72 3.11
C HIS A 86 5.67 5.48 2.28
N GLY A 87 4.39 5.12 2.42
CA GLY A 87 3.30 5.77 1.68
C GLY A 87 3.13 5.28 0.25
N ASP A 88 4.04 4.44 -0.24
CA ASP A 88 4.03 3.83 -1.57
C ASP A 88 4.75 2.47 -1.58
N LEU A 89 4.49 1.60 -0.59
CA LEU A 89 5.20 0.32 -0.42
C LEU A 89 4.71 -0.77 -1.40
N GLN A 90 4.99 -0.57 -2.68
CA GLN A 90 4.66 -1.47 -3.80
C GLN A 90 5.87 -2.33 -4.22
N TRP A 91 5.62 -3.40 -4.99
CA TRP A 91 6.65 -4.40 -5.33
C TRP A 91 7.81 -3.87 -6.18
N ALA A 92 7.58 -2.84 -7.00
CA ALA A 92 8.64 -2.17 -7.76
C ALA A 92 9.59 -1.35 -6.89
N ASN A 93 9.17 -0.98 -5.67
CA ASN A 93 9.95 -0.18 -4.72
C ASN A 93 10.75 -1.03 -3.73
N LEU A 94 10.78 -2.35 -3.91
CA LEU A 94 11.54 -3.29 -3.08
C LEU A 94 12.56 -4.04 -3.93
N THR A 95 13.73 -4.32 -3.37
CA THR A 95 14.77 -5.12 -4.06
C THR A 95 14.91 -6.54 -3.49
N ALA A 96 15.46 -7.44 -4.32
CA ALA A 96 15.84 -8.80 -3.94
C ALA A 96 17.17 -9.21 -4.59
N PRO A 97 17.90 -10.23 -4.07
CA PRO A 97 17.59 -11.03 -2.88
C PRO A 97 17.85 -10.28 -1.57
N ARG A 98 18.60 -9.17 -1.60
CA ARG A 98 18.78 -8.28 -0.43
C ARG A 98 17.72 -7.19 -0.45
N LEU A 99 17.04 -7.00 0.67
CA LEU A 99 16.05 -5.94 0.82
C LEU A 99 16.69 -4.55 0.81
N MET A 100 16.16 -3.70 -0.06
CA MET A 100 16.27 -2.24 -0.02
C MET A 100 14.89 -1.69 -0.33
N ILE A 101 14.50 -0.59 0.34
CA ILE A 101 13.25 0.13 0.09
C ILE A 101 13.62 1.40 -0.68
N LEU A 102 13.00 1.60 -1.84
CA LEU A 102 13.28 2.66 -2.80
C LEU A 102 12.11 3.65 -2.85
N ASP A 103 12.33 4.80 -3.49
CA ASP A 103 11.28 5.78 -3.83
C ASP A 103 10.52 6.41 -2.63
N TRP A 104 11.26 7.17 -1.82
CA TRP A 104 10.80 7.75 -0.56
C TRP A 104 9.97 9.04 -0.70
N GLU A 105 9.54 9.41 -1.90
CA GLU A 105 8.88 10.70 -2.16
C GLU A 105 7.56 10.87 -1.39
N ARG A 106 6.84 9.76 -1.18
CA ARG A 106 5.54 9.73 -0.47
C ARG A 106 5.66 9.53 1.04
N TRP A 107 6.87 9.37 1.59
CA TRP A 107 7.10 9.14 3.01
C TRP A 107 6.39 10.14 3.92
N GLY A 108 5.74 9.66 4.99
CA GLY A 108 5.07 10.52 5.95
C GLY A 108 4.11 9.76 6.85
N LEU A 109 3.15 10.47 7.46
CA LEU A 109 2.13 9.88 8.31
C LEU A 109 1.04 9.21 7.46
N VAL A 110 0.98 7.89 7.55
CA VAL A 110 0.00 7.00 6.90
C VAL A 110 -0.86 6.31 7.96
N PRO A 111 -2.04 5.78 7.62
CA PRO A 111 -2.81 4.93 8.52
C PRO A 111 -1.96 3.74 8.98
N ALA A 112 -2.07 3.34 10.25
CA ALA A 112 -1.42 2.13 10.74
C ALA A 112 -1.80 0.91 9.87
N GLY A 113 -0.80 0.09 9.52
CA GLY A 113 -0.97 -1.06 8.63
C GLY A 113 -1.13 -0.74 7.13
N TYR A 114 -1.08 0.53 6.72
CA TYR A 114 -1.23 0.91 5.32
C TYR A 114 -0.15 0.32 4.41
N ASP A 115 1.14 0.48 4.74
CA ASP A 115 2.23 -0.01 3.90
C ASP A 115 2.20 -1.54 3.66
N PRO A 116 2.10 -2.40 4.70
CA PRO A 116 1.96 -3.85 4.46
C PRO A 116 0.66 -4.19 3.73
N ALA A 117 -0.40 -3.37 3.88
CA ALA A 117 -1.61 -3.55 3.11
C ALA A 117 -1.46 -3.17 1.62
N VAL A 118 -0.68 -2.14 1.27
CA VAL A 118 -0.35 -1.81 -0.13
C VAL A 118 0.37 -2.97 -0.79
N LEU A 119 1.36 -3.55 -0.10
CA LEU A 119 2.09 -4.71 -0.58
C LEU A 119 1.15 -5.93 -0.77
N TRP A 120 0.22 -6.13 0.17
CA TRP A 120 -0.79 -7.17 0.09
C TRP A 120 -1.73 -7.00 -1.11
N VAL A 121 -2.35 -5.83 -1.28
CA VAL A 121 -3.34 -5.61 -2.37
C VAL A 121 -2.69 -5.66 -3.75
N SER A 122 -1.44 -5.21 -3.87
CA SER A 122 -0.66 -5.31 -5.11
C SER A 122 -0.11 -6.72 -5.37
N GLY A 123 -0.15 -7.61 -4.37
CA GLY A 123 0.25 -9.02 -4.46
C GLY A 123 -0.89 -10.01 -4.73
N LEU A 124 -2.15 -9.56 -4.86
CA LEU A 124 -3.32 -10.45 -4.94
C LEU A 124 -3.35 -11.36 -6.19
N LEU A 125 -2.58 -11.08 -7.24
CA LEU A 125 -2.44 -11.99 -8.39
C LEU A 125 -1.57 -13.22 -8.08
N VAL A 126 -0.84 -13.20 -6.94
CA VAL A 126 -0.01 -14.31 -6.46
C VAL A 126 -0.52 -14.75 -5.08
N PRO A 127 -1.56 -15.60 -5.01
CA PRO A 127 -2.25 -15.91 -3.74
C PRO A 127 -1.33 -16.42 -2.62
N ALA A 128 -0.29 -17.19 -2.96
CA ALA A 128 0.69 -17.68 -1.99
C ALA A 128 1.44 -16.52 -1.28
N VAL A 129 1.85 -15.51 -2.05
CA VAL A 129 2.55 -14.33 -1.52
C VAL A 129 1.58 -13.42 -0.76
N ALA A 130 0.37 -13.21 -1.28
CA ALA A 130 -0.66 -12.44 -0.57
C ALA A 130 -1.02 -13.07 0.78
N GLN A 131 -1.15 -14.40 0.85
CA GLN A 131 -1.38 -15.12 2.10
C GLN A 131 -0.18 -14.98 3.05
N ARG A 132 1.04 -15.06 2.53
CA ARG A 132 2.24 -14.87 3.34
C ARG A 132 2.27 -13.49 3.99
N ILE A 133 1.99 -12.41 3.26
CA ILE A 133 1.91 -11.05 3.83
C ILE A 133 0.92 -10.98 5.00
N ARG A 134 -0.25 -11.60 4.85
CA ARG A 134 -1.26 -11.66 5.93
C ARG A 134 -0.72 -12.34 7.19
N VAL A 135 0.12 -13.37 7.03
CA VAL A 135 0.74 -14.09 8.16
C VAL A 135 1.88 -13.28 8.77
N GLU A 136 2.82 -12.79 7.96
CA GLU A 136 4.01 -12.07 8.44
C GLU A 136 3.64 -10.77 9.19
N PHE A 137 2.56 -10.11 8.76
CA PHE A 137 2.08 -8.84 9.30
C PHE A 137 0.77 -8.95 10.09
N SER A 138 0.38 -10.15 10.54
CA SER A 138 -0.89 -10.35 11.26
C SER A 138 -1.00 -9.49 12.53
N ASP A 139 0.12 -9.26 13.21
CA ASP A 139 0.23 -8.43 14.41
C ASP A 139 -0.14 -6.96 14.18
N VAL A 140 0.00 -6.48 12.94
CA VAL A 140 -0.42 -5.14 12.55
C VAL A 140 -1.77 -5.18 11.84
N LEU A 141 -1.92 -6.04 10.82
CA LEU A 141 -3.09 -6.06 9.94
C LEU A 141 -4.37 -6.50 10.64
N ASP A 142 -4.30 -7.43 11.60
CA ASP A 142 -5.50 -7.94 12.28
C ASP A 142 -5.96 -7.05 13.46
N THR A 143 -5.31 -5.90 13.67
CA THR A 143 -5.74 -4.89 14.63
C THR A 143 -6.86 -4.00 14.07
N PRO A 144 -7.67 -3.34 14.90
CA PRO A 144 -8.67 -2.37 14.43
C PRO A 144 -8.07 -1.25 13.57
N ALA A 145 -6.89 -0.75 13.95
CA ALA A 145 -6.17 0.27 13.21
C ALA A 145 -5.61 -0.27 11.88
N GLY A 146 -5.02 -1.46 11.89
CA GLY A 146 -4.54 -2.14 10.68
C GLY A 146 -5.64 -2.48 9.69
N ARG A 147 -6.85 -2.81 10.17
CA ARG A 147 -8.03 -2.97 9.31
C ARG A 147 -8.37 -1.68 8.55
N ILE A 148 -8.20 -0.51 9.17
CA ILE A 148 -8.36 0.77 8.46
C ILE A 148 -7.28 0.91 7.39
N GLY A 149 -6.01 0.60 7.70
CA GLY A 149 -4.92 0.59 6.71
C GLY A 149 -5.23 -0.29 5.49
N GLN A 150 -5.79 -1.48 5.72
CA GLN A 150 -6.25 -2.39 4.65
C GLN A 150 -7.34 -1.78 3.76
N LEU A 151 -8.36 -1.18 4.37
CA LEU A 151 -9.44 -0.53 3.62
C LEU A 151 -8.92 0.66 2.79
N VAL A 152 -7.99 1.43 3.34
CA VAL A 152 -7.34 2.54 2.63
C VAL A 152 -6.57 2.03 1.41
N ALA A 153 -5.75 0.97 1.56
CA ALA A 153 -5.01 0.38 0.44
C ALA A 153 -5.95 -0.20 -0.64
N LEU A 154 -7.04 -0.87 -0.24
CA LEU A 154 -8.05 -1.37 -1.16
C LEU A 154 -8.73 -0.23 -1.93
N ALA A 155 -9.11 0.86 -1.26
CA ALA A 155 -9.72 2.02 -1.91
C ALA A 155 -8.76 2.69 -2.89
N GLU A 156 -7.47 2.83 -2.54
CA GLU A 156 -6.45 3.39 -3.44
C GLU A 156 -6.26 2.51 -4.68
N MET A 157 -6.16 1.19 -4.51
CA MET A 157 -5.97 0.28 -5.63
C MET A 157 -7.22 0.16 -6.51
N LEU A 158 -8.43 0.13 -5.94
CA LEU A 158 -9.68 0.18 -6.71
C LEU A 158 -9.82 1.51 -7.47
N GLN A 159 -9.32 2.62 -6.91
CA GLN A 159 -9.21 3.89 -7.62
C GLN A 159 -8.22 3.83 -8.79
N ALA A 160 -7.09 3.15 -8.64
CA ALA A 160 -6.17 2.92 -9.74
C ALA A 160 -6.82 2.08 -10.86
N VAL A 161 -7.59 1.05 -10.50
CA VAL A 161 -8.38 0.23 -11.43
C VAL A 161 -9.41 1.06 -12.19
N ASP A 162 -10.18 1.91 -11.53
CA ASP A 162 -11.16 2.82 -12.18
C ASP A 162 -10.47 3.78 -13.18
N ARG A 163 -9.19 4.10 -12.96
CA ARG A 163 -8.36 4.90 -13.87
C ARG A 163 -7.69 4.09 -14.99
N GLY A 164 -7.92 2.78 -15.05
CA GLY A 164 -7.41 1.89 -16.10
C GLY A 164 -6.10 1.18 -15.77
N TYR A 165 -5.62 1.24 -14.53
CA TYR A 165 -4.40 0.53 -14.09
C TYR A 165 -4.73 -0.81 -13.45
N TYR A 166 -3.90 -1.84 -13.69
CA TYR A 166 -4.02 -3.17 -13.08
C TYR A 166 -5.43 -3.80 -13.15
N PRO A 167 -6.12 -3.79 -14.31
CA PRO A 167 -7.50 -4.28 -14.41
C PRO A 167 -7.67 -5.73 -13.95
N GLU A 168 -6.62 -6.55 -14.00
CA GLU A 168 -6.63 -7.93 -13.54
C GLU A 168 -6.80 -8.07 -12.01
N LEU A 169 -6.43 -7.05 -11.23
CA LEU A 169 -6.63 -7.04 -9.78
C LEU A 169 -8.09 -6.77 -9.38
N ALA A 170 -8.91 -6.24 -10.27
CA ALA A 170 -10.26 -5.76 -9.95
C ALA A 170 -11.14 -6.81 -9.24
N PRO A 171 -11.22 -8.08 -9.71
CA PRO A 171 -12.05 -9.09 -9.05
C PRO A 171 -11.58 -9.38 -7.63
N SER A 172 -10.27 -9.62 -7.44
CA SER A 172 -9.70 -9.96 -6.13
C SER A 172 -9.80 -8.80 -5.14
N LEU A 173 -9.58 -7.57 -5.60
CA LEU A 173 -9.74 -6.37 -4.75
C LEU A 173 -11.17 -6.22 -4.27
N ALA A 174 -12.14 -6.46 -5.16
CA ALA A 174 -13.54 -6.32 -4.80
C ALA A 174 -14.02 -7.42 -3.85
N GLU A 175 -13.55 -8.66 -4.03
CA GLU A 175 -13.78 -9.76 -3.10
C GLU A 175 -13.24 -9.41 -1.72
N GLN A 176 -11.96 -8.99 -1.63
CA GLN A 176 -11.34 -8.63 -0.36
C GLN A 176 -11.99 -7.41 0.31
N ALA A 177 -12.41 -6.41 -0.47
CA ALA A 177 -13.19 -5.30 0.06
C ALA A 177 -14.56 -5.76 0.59
N CYS A 178 -15.24 -6.68 -0.09
CA CYS A 178 -16.49 -7.26 0.38
C CYS A 178 -16.29 -8.05 1.68
N GLU A 179 -15.22 -8.84 1.79
CA GLU A 179 -14.88 -9.59 3.01
C GLU A 179 -14.59 -8.66 4.20
N LEU A 180 -13.86 -7.55 3.95
CA LEU A 180 -13.50 -6.58 5.00
C LEU A 180 -14.61 -5.57 5.34
N THR A 181 -15.67 -5.43 4.54
CA THR A 181 -16.74 -4.46 4.82
C THR A 181 -18.09 -5.11 5.07
N GLY A 182 -18.29 -6.35 4.60
CA GLY A 182 -19.61 -6.97 4.50
C GLY A 182 -20.50 -6.32 3.42
N VAL A 183 -19.94 -5.45 2.58
CA VAL A 183 -20.67 -4.69 1.55
C VAL A 183 -20.01 -4.93 0.20
N THR A 184 -20.82 -5.24 -0.83
CA THR A 184 -20.30 -5.35 -2.20
C THR A 184 -19.86 -3.97 -2.70
N PRO A 185 -18.61 -3.79 -3.16
CA PRO A 185 -18.13 -2.52 -3.70
C PRO A 185 -19.04 -1.98 -4.82
N PRO A 186 -19.35 -0.67 -4.84
CA PRO A 186 -20.28 -0.08 -5.83
C PRO A 186 -19.87 -0.31 -7.29
N GLN A 187 -18.58 -0.49 -7.53
CA GLN A 187 -18.00 -0.52 -8.89
C GLN A 187 -18.23 -1.86 -9.57
N VAL A 188 -18.28 -2.94 -8.79
CA VAL A 188 -18.66 -4.28 -9.28
C VAL A 188 -20.11 -4.29 -9.76
N ILE A 189 -20.99 -3.53 -9.08
CA ILE A 189 -22.40 -3.40 -9.45
C ILE A 189 -22.53 -2.68 -10.80
N ALA A 190 -21.71 -1.65 -11.05
CA ALA A 190 -21.77 -0.84 -12.26
C ALA A 190 -21.18 -1.52 -13.51
N THR A 191 -20.20 -2.41 -13.34
CA THR A 191 -19.44 -3.04 -14.44
C THR A 191 -19.90 -4.44 -14.81
N GLY A 192 -20.85 -5.03 -14.06
CA GLY A 192 -21.42 -6.33 -14.42
C GLY A 192 -20.46 -7.51 -14.29
N PHE A 193 -19.46 -7.43 -13.39
CA PHE A 193 -18.55 -8.54 -13.03
C PHE A 193 -19.25 -9.66 -12.23
N VAL A 194 -20.48 -9.99 -12.59
CA VAL A 194 -21.18 -11.18 -12.07
C VAL A 194 -21.49 -12.09 -13.24
N ARG A 195 -20.61 -13.07 -13.45
CA ARG A 195 -21.01 -14.45 -13.76
C ARG A 195 -19.86 -15.42 -13.54
#